data_AF-A0A7X9AR77-F1
#
_entry.id   AF-A0A7X9AR77-F1
#
_cell.length_a   1.000
_cell.length_b   1.000
_cell.length_c   1.000
_cell.angle_alpha   90.00
_cell.angle_beta   90.00
_cell.angle_gamma   90.00
#
_symmetry.space_group_name_H-M   'P 1'
#
loop_
_entity.id
_entity.type
_entity.pdbx_description
1 polymer ?
#
loop_
_entity_poly.entity_id
_entity_poly.type
_entity_poly.pdbx_seq_one_letter_code
_entity_poly.pdbx_strand_id
1 'polypeptide(L)'
;YGLTRYVMSLMNGARLAISAQAVGVAEAARIAAWKYARQRQQFGRTLDQIPAVWEMLTRQDALTVAARTLLYETSRYVDLRDAWAEWSERYPEDATARETSKRYSRLADLCTPLSKAFATEAANQVAYDSIQCHGGKGYMREQQVERLYRDARIMNIYEGTTQLQIVAATGGLVKRILEPTLDELAALPFSGEAAELAARVAEAREVTAACLAFVEEDSSSRLELAARRLVRMVTLVYVSYLLLRDAMRDNARLAITRRFIWEFLPEVGMHDCVVRDTQP
;
A
#
# COMPACT_ATOMS: atom_id res chain seq x y z
N TYR A 1 -23.39 22.86 -4.34
CA TYR A 1 -22.36 21.82 -4.48
C TYR A 1 -22.78 20.83 -5.57
N GLY A 2 -21.94 20.56 -6.57
CA GLY A 2 -22.29 19.66 -7.68
C GLY A 2 -22.29 18.19 -7.26
N LEU A 3 -23.24 17.39 -7.79
CA LEU A 3 -23.44 15.98 -7.47
C LEU A 3 -22.15 15.14 -7.58
N THR A 4 -21.34 15.37 -8.60
CA THR A 4 -20.09 14.64 -8.83
C THR A 4 -19.07 14.81 -7.70
N ARG A 5 -18.92 16.04 -7.17
CA ARG A 5 -17.97 16.32 -6.07
C ARG A 5 -18.42 15.67 -4.77
N TYR A 6 -19.74 15.65 -4.52
CA TYR A 6 -20.33 14.99 -3.37
C TYR A 6 -20.13 13.47 -3.42
N VAL A 7 -20.39 12.84 -4.56
CA VAL A 7 -20.18 11.39 -4.76
C VAL A 7 -18.71 11.01 -4.58
N MET A 8 -17.77 11.78 -5.13
CA MET A 8 -16.33 11.50 -4.95
C MET A 8 -15.89 11.59 -3.49
N SER A 9 -16.43 12.54 -2.73
CA SER A 9 -16.18 12.64 -1.28
C SER A 9 -16.65 11.39 -0.53
N LEU A 10 -17.85 10.90 -0.84
CA LEU A 10 -18.39 9.68 -0.25
C LEU A 10 -17.55 8.45 -0.63
N MET A 11 -17.15 8.33 -1.90
CA MET A 11 -16.31 7.22 -2.37
C MET A 11 -14.94 7.21 -1.69
N ASN A 12 -14.31 8.37 -1.51
CA ASN A 12 -13.03 8.47 -0.82
C ASN A 12 -13.14 8.00 0.64
N GLY A 13 -14.21 8.38 1.35
CA GLY A 13 -14.49 7.90 2.70
C GLY A 13 -14.75 6.39 2.75
N ALA A 14 -15.56 5.86 1.82
CA ALA A 14 -15.85 4.43 1.74
C ALA A 14 -14.59 3.60 1.48
N ARG A 15 -13.74 4.03 0.53
CA ARG A 15 -12.43 3.39 0.25
C ARG A 15 -11.56 3.31 1.49
N LEU A 16 -11.47 4.41 2.24
CA LEU A 16 -10.68 4.47 3.47
C LEU A 16 -11.22 3.54 4.56
N ALA A 17 -12.55 3.50 4.72
CA ALA A 17 -13.20 2.58 5.65
C ALA A 17 -12.90 1.11 5.30
N ILE A 18 -12.93 0.74 4.02
CA ILE A 18 -12.56 -0.62 3.59
C ILE A 18 -11.07 -0.89 3.83
N SER A 19 -10.18 0.07 3.55
CA SER A 19 -8.75 -0.06 3.87
C SER A 19 -8.53 -0.33 5.36
N ALA A 20 -9.25 0.37 6.24
CA ALA A 20 -9.17 0.18 7.68
C ALA A 20 -9.66 -1.20 8.12
N GLN A 21 -10.78 -1.68 7.57
CA GLN A 21 -11.26 -3.04 7.80
C GLN A 21 -10.22 -4.08 7.36
N ALA A 22 -9.62 -3.89 6.18
CA ALA A 22 -8.61 -4.79 5.64
C ALA A 22 -7.37 -4.88 6.53
N VAL A 23 -6.85 -3.74 6.99
CA VAL A 23 -5.73 -3.71 7.96
C VAL A 23 -6.11 -4.40 9.26
N GLY A 24 -7.35 -4.24 9.75
CA GLY A 24 -7.85 -4.93 10.95
C GLY A 24 -7.89 -6.45 10.79
N VAL A 25 -8.40 -6.95 9.66
CA VAL A 25 -8.44 -8.39 9.36
C VAL A 25 -7.02 -8.96 9.20
N ALA A 26 -6.13 -8.25 8.47
CA ALA A 26 -4.73 -8.64 8.33
C ALA A 26 -4.04 -8.75 9.69
N GLU A 27 -4.24 -7.77 10.57
CA GLU A 27 -3.67 -7.77 11.92
C GLU A 27 -4.19 -8.95 12.76
N ALA A 28 -5.50 -9.22 12.72
CA ALA A 28 -6.09 -10.35 13.44
C ALA A 28 -5.53 -11.70 12.96
N ALA A 29 -5.40 -11.88 11.64
CA ALA A 29 -4.83 -13.09 11.04
C ALA A 29 -3.35 -13.26 11.43
N ARG A 30 -2.56 -12.20 11.30
CA ARG A 30 -1.15 -12.15 11.69
C ARG A 30 -0.95 -12.52 13.17
N ILE A 31 -1.74 -11.97 14.08
CA ILE A 31 -1.69 -12.29 15.52
C ILE A 31 -2.02 -13.77 15.75
N ALA A 32 -3.05 -14.30 15.08
CA ALA A 32 -3.42 -15.71 15.19
C ALA A 32 -2.29 -16.63 14.70
N ALA A 33 -1.68 -16.32 13.56
CA ALA A 33 -0.55 -17.05 12.99
C ALA A 33 0.64 -17.10 13.96
N TRP A 34 1.07 -15.96 14.49
CA TRP A 34 2.17 -15.89 15.47
C TRP A 34 1.86 -16.66 16.75
N LYS A 35 0.64 -16.51 17.28
CA LYS A 35 0.21 -17.21 18.50
C LYS A 35 0.28 -18.73 18.30
N TYR A 36 -0.25 -19.23 17.19
CA TYR A 36 -0.21 -20.66 16.90
C TYR A 36 1.21 -21.17 16.67
N ALA A 37 2.03 -20.43 15.90
CA ALA A 37 3.38 -20.83 15.56
C ALA A 37 4.29 -20.98 16.80
N ARG A 38 4.15 -20.08 17.78
CA ARG A 38 4.90 -20.11 19.05
C ARG A 38 4.48 -21.24 20.00
N GLN A 39 3.28 -21.79 19.83
CA GLN A 39 2.74 -22.83 20.71
C GLN A 39 2.87 -24.23 20.12
N ARG A 40 2.80 -24.34 18.79
CA ARG A 40 2.80 -25.63 18.10
C ARG A 40 4.22 -26.16 17.97
N GLN A 41 4.46 -27.36 18.51
CA GLN A 41 5.72 -28.07 18.35
C GLN A 41 5.65 -29.09 17.21
N GLN A 42 6.65 -29.06 16.32
CA GLN A 42 6.90 -30.07 15.27
C GLN A 42 8.42 -30.18 15.06
N PHE A 43 8.89 -31.38 14.71
CA PHE A 43 10.32 -31.63 14.49
C PHE A 43 11.22 -31.17 15.65
N GLY A 44 10.75 -31.34 16.89
CA GLY A 44 11.49 -31.01 18.12
C GLY A 44 11.60 -29.52 18.45
N ARG A 45 10.89 -28.64 17.74
CA ARG A 45 10.92 -27.18 17.95
C ARG A 45 9.55 -26.54 17.74
N THR A 46 9.38 -25.29 18.14
CA THR A 46 8.16 -24.53 17.80
C THR A 46 8.18 -24.14 16.32
N LEU A 47 7.01 -23.89 15.72
CA LEU A 47 6.94 -23.61 14.28
C LEU A 47 7.66 -22.31 13.91
N ASP A 48 7.65 -21.29 14.77
CA ASP A 48 8.38 -20.04 14.54
C ASP A 48 9.91 -20.22 14.50
N GLN A 49 10.44 -21.35 15.01
CA GLN A 49 11.86 -21.70 14.88
C GLN A 49 12.18 -22.45 13.58
N ILE A 50 11.19 -22.70 12.72
CA ILE A 50 11.36 -23.31 11.40
C ILE A 50 11.50 -22.19 10.36
N PRO A 51 12.63 -22.07 9.64
CA PRO A 51 12.89 -20.96 8.73
C PRO A 51 11.77 -20.69 7.71
N ALA A 52 11.21 -21.74 7.09
CA ALA A 52 10.13 -21.59 6.12
C ALA A 52 8.84 -20.99 6.72
N VAL A 53 8.53 -21.28 7.98
CA VAL A 53 7.37 -20.69 8.68
C VAL A 53 7.71 -19.27 9.14
N TRP A 54 8.92 -19.05 9.64
CA TRP A 54 9.40 -17.73 10.02
C TRP A 54 9.34 -16.74 8.86
N GLU A 55 9.71 -17.19 7.66
CA GLU A 55 9.62 -16.40 6.44
C GLU A 55 8.19 -15.91 6.17
N MET A 56 7.20 -16.82 6.27
CA MET A 56 5.79 -16.48 6.13
C MET A 56 5.30 -15.52 7.23
N LEU A 57 5.71 -15.74 8.48
CA LEU A 57 5.30 -14.89 9.61
C LEU A 57 5.84 -13.45 9.45
N THR A 58 7.12 -13.32 9.12
CA THR A 58 7.74 -12.00 8.92
C THR A 58 7.25 -11.30 7.65
N ARG A 59 6.90 -12.06 6.60
CA ARG A 59 6.25 -11.53 5.39
C ARG A 59 4.87 -10.95 5.72
N GLN A 60 4.08 -11.64 6.54
CA GLN A 60 2.79 -11.15 7.02
C GLN A 60 2.93 -9.87 7.85
N ASP A 61 3.95 -9.80 8.72
CA ASP A 61 4.26 -8.59 9.48
C ASP A 61 4.56 -7.41 8.55
N ALA A 62 5.43 -7.61 7.56
CA ALA A 62 5.83 -6.56 6.63
C ALA A 62 4.64 -6.02 5.83
N LEU A 63 3.79 -6.91 5.27
CA LEU A 63 2.58 -6.52 4.55
C LEU A 63 1.60 -5.75 5.43
N THR A 64 1.37 -6.23 6.65
CA THR A 64 0.40 -5.61 7.56
C THR A 64 0.85 -4.23 8.01
N VAL A 65 2.14 -4.06 8.33
CA VAL A 65 2.71 -2.75 8.69
C VAL A 65 2.72 -1.80 7.50
N ALA A 66 3.08 -2.27 6.31
CA ALA A 66 3.02 -1.50 5.07
C ALA A 66 1.61 -0.99 4.77
N ALA A 67 0.59 -1.87 4.86
CA ALA A 67 -0.80 -1.51 4.60
C ALA A 67 -1.32 -0.49 5.62
N ARG A 68 -0.97 -0.67 6.90
CA ARG A 68 -1.29 0.26 7.97
C ARG A 68 -0.65 1.64 7.76
N THR A 69 0.60 1.65 7.32
CA THR A 69 1.35 2.90 7.05
C THR A 69 0.68 3.68 5.92
N LEU A 70 0.34 3.01 4.82
CA LEU A 70 -0.36 3.64 3.71
C LEU A 70 -1.77 4.12 4.09
N LEU A 71 -2.50 3.34 4.89
CA LEU A 71 -3.81 3.74 5.42
C LEU A 71 -3.73 5.04 6.22
N TYR A 72 -2.83 5.12 7.20
CA TYR A 72 -2.73 6.31 8.04
C TYR A 72 -2.26 7.53 7.26
N GLU A 73 -1.30 7.36 6.36
CA GLU A 73 -0.87 8.46 5.50
C GLU A 73 -2.00 8.96 4.59
N THR A 74 -2.78 8.04 4.04
CA THR A 74 -3.95 8.39 3.22
C THR A 74 -5.03 9.07 4.04
N SER A 75 -5.28 8.62 5.28
CA SER A 75 -6.22 9.24 6.21
C SER A 75 -5.83 10.69 6.47
N ARG A 76 -4.53 10.94 6.70
CA ARG A 76 -3.98 12.29 6.85
C ARG A 76 -4.27 13.18 5.65
N TYR A 77 -4.15 12.67 4.42
CA TYR A 77 -4.50 13.45 3.23
C TYR A 77 -5.99 13.76 3.11
N VAL A 78 -6.86 12.83 3.51
CA VAL A 78 -8.31 13.05 3.52
C VAL A 78 -8.67 14.13 4.54
N ASP A 79 -8.12 14.06 5.75
CA ASP A 79 -8.36 15.07 6.79
C ASP A 79 -7.85 16.45 6.37
N LEU A 80 -6.61 16.51 5.83
CA LEU A 80 -6.03 17.76 5.35
C LEU A 80 -6.79 18.33 4.15
N ARG A 81 -7.29 17.49 3.24
CA ARG A 81 -8.16 17.95 2.15
C ARG A 81 -9.37 18.68 2.72
N ASP A 82 -10.05 18.11 3.70
CA ASP A 82 -11.28 18.68 4.25
C ASP A 82 -11.00 19.99 5.01
N ALA A 83 -9.96 19.99 5.85
CA ALA A 83 -9.52 21.19 6.57
C ALA A 83 -9.13 22.33 5.61
N TRP A 84 -8.33 22.04 4.58
CA TRP A 84 -7.91 23.06 3.61
C TRP A 84 -9.02 23.48 2.65
N ALA A 85 -10.00 22.61 2.37
CA ALA A 85 -11.19 22.99 1.61
C ALA A 85 -12.03 24.01 2.38
N GLU A 86 -12.30 23.77 3.67
CA GLU A 86 -13.00 24.73 4.52
C GLU A 86 -12.23 26.05 4.65
N TRP A 87 -10.91 25.97 4.90
CA TRP A 87 -10.07 27.16 5.03
C TRP A 87 -10.05 27.99 3.74
N SER A 88 -9.88 27.34 2.58
CA SER A 88 -9.88 28.04 1.28
C SER A 88 -11.23 28.66 0.93
N GLU A 89 -12.34 28.15 1.46
CA GLU A 89 -13.67 28.74 1.29
C GLU A 89 -13.87 29.94 2.23
N ARG A 90 -13.33 29.87 3.46
CA ARG A 90 -13.40 30.95 4.46
C ARG A 90 -12.50 32.14 4.12
N TYR A 91 -11.35 31.89 3.49
CA TYR A 91 -10.35 32.92 3.13
C TYR A 91 -10.00 32.85 1.63
N PRO A 92 -10.89 33.29 0.72
CA PRO A 92 -10.68 33.18 -0.72
C PRO A 92 -9.47 33.96 -1.27
N GLU A 93 -9.01 34.98 -0.55
CA GLU A 93 -7.86 35.82 -0.87
C GLU A 93 -6.51 35.12 -0.59
N ASP A 94 -6.49 34.08 0.24
CA ASP A 94 -5.29 33.31 0.56
C ASP A 94 -4.95 32.34 -0.58
N ALA A 95 -4.06 32.79 -1.47
CA ALA A 95 -3.57 32.00 -2.59
C ALA A 95 -2.88 30.70 -2.15
N THR A 96 -2.20 30.70 -0.99
CA THR A 96 -1.51 29.53 -0.45
C THR A 96 -2.50 28.49 0.05
N ALA A 97 -3.58 28.92 0.72
CA ALA A 97 -4.66 28.03 1.10
C ALA A 97 -5.31 27.36 -0.11
N ARG A 98 -5.59 28.13 -1.16
CA ARG A 98 -6.20 27.60 -2.39
C ARG A 98 -5.31 26.56 -3.06
N GLU A 99 -4.00 26.79 -3.14
CA GLU A 99 -3.08 25.83 -3.75
C GLU A 99 -2.89 24.57 -2.88
N THR A 100 -2.80 24.75 -1.56
CA THR A 100 -2.68 23.64 -0.61
C THR A 100 -3.93 22.75 -0.60
N SER A 101 -5.12 23.36 -0.70
CA SER A 101 -6.39 22.66 -0.86
C SER A 101 -6.40 21.78 -2.12
N LYS A 102 -5.96 22.32 -3.28
CA LYS A 102 -5.84 21.52 -4.51
C LYS A 102 -4.84 20.37 -4.35
N ARG A 103 -3.68 20.62 -3.72
CA ARG A 103 -2.65 19.60 -3.46
C ARG A 103 -3.25 18.42 -2.70
N TYR A 104 -3.88 18.66 -1.55
CA TYR A 104 -4.44 17.58 -0.74
C TYR A 104 -5.68 16.93 -1.35
N SER A 105 -6.50 17.66 -2.12
CA SER A 105 -7.57 17.05 -2.91
C SER A 105 -7.03 16.01 -3.89
N ARG A 106 -6.00 16.38 -4.65
CA ARG A 106 -5.35 15.48 -5.63
C ARG A 106 -4.69 14.27 -4.94
N LEU A 107 -4.00 14.49 -3.83
CA LEU A 107 -3.39 13.42 -3.05
C LEU A 107 -4.44 12.47 -2.46
N ALA A 108 -5.55 12.98 -1.91
CA ALA A 108 -6.63 12.14 -1.41
C ALA A 108 -7.28 11.30 -2.53
N ASP A 109 -7.54 11.92 -3.69
CA ASP A 109 -8.14 11.23 -4.84
C ASP A 109 -7.24 10.13 -5.41
N LEU A 110 -5.92 10.32 -5.38
CA LEU A 110 -4.95 9.28 -5.78
C LEU A 110 -4.74 8.23 -4.69
N CYS A 111 -4.51 8.63 -3.44
CA CYS A 111 -4.07 7.70 -2.40
C CYS A 111 -5.20 6.84 -1.83
N THR A 112 -6.47 7.27 -1.88
CA THR A 112 -7.59 6.43 -1.40
C THR A 112 -7.78 5.13 -2.22
N PRO A 113 -7.76 5.12 -3.57
CA PRO A 113 -7.78 3.87 -4.31
C PRO A 113 -6.49 3.04 -4.14
N LEU A 114 -5.31 3.68 -4.05
CA LEU A 114 -4.05 2.98 -3.78
C LEU A 114 -4.09 2.25 -2.43
N SER A 115 -4.51 2.96 -1.37
CA SER A 115 -4.67 2.43 -0.03
C SER A 115 -5.62 1.24 -0.02
N LYS A 116 -6.80 1.38 -0.65
CA LYS A 116 -7.78 0.30 -0.70
C LYS A 116 -7.24 -0.92 -1.41
N ALA A 117 -6.76 -0.75 -2.64
CA ALA A 117 -6.21 -1.83 -3.44
C ALA A 117 -5.09 -2.57 -2.67
N PHE A 118 -4.13 -1.83 -2.12
CA PHE A 118 -3.01 -2.41 -1.40
C PHE A 118 -3.43 -3.13 -0.12
N ALA A 119 -4.25 -2.49 0.71
CA ALA A 119 -4.66 -3.04 2.00
C ALA A 119 -5.54 -4.29 1.83
N THR A 120 -6.46 -4.29 0.86
CA THR A 120 -7.36 -5.43 0.66
C THR A 120 -6.66 -6.64 0.05
N GLU A 121 -5.72 -6.42 -0.88
CA GLU A 121 -4.89 -7.51 -1.42
C GLU A 121 -3.93 -8.05 -0.33
N ALA A 122 -3.33 -7.15 0.47
CA ALA A 122 -2.50 -7.55 1.61
C ALA A 122 -3.29 -8.38 2.64
N ALA A 123 -4.53 -7.99 2.96
CA ALA A 123 -5.38 -8.75 3.89
C ALA A 123 -5.71 -10.16 3.37
N ASN A 124 -5.97 -10.31 2.06
CA ASN A 124 -6.18 -11.63 1.46
C ASN A 124 -4.93 -12.50 1.58
N GLN A 125 -3.75 -11.96 1.26
CA GLN A 125 -2.49 -12.69 1.36
C GLN A 125 -2.17 -13.07 2.81
N VAL A 126 -2.31 -12.14 3.75
CA VAL A 126 -2.03 -12.38 5.17
C VAL A 126 -2.99 -13.42 5.76
N ALA A 127 -4.28 -13.36 5.42
CA ALA A 127 -5.24 -14.36 5.87
C ALA A 127 -4.96 -15.75 5.26
N TYR A 128 -4.54 -15.80 3.99
CA TYR A 128 -4.12 -17.04 3.32
C TYR A 128 -2.89 -17.66 4.01
N ASP A 129 -1.83 -16.88 4.21
CA ASP A 129 -0.60 -17.34 4.85
C ASP A 129 -0.86 -17.74 6.31
N SER A 130 -1.78 -17.07 7.00
CA SER A 130 -2.20 -17.43 8.34
C SER A 130 -2.85 -18.82 8.38
N ILE A 131 -3.72 -19.19 7.42
CA ILE A 131 -4.23 -20.57 7.30
C ILE A 131 -3.06 -21.54 7.11
N GLN A 132 -2.13 -21.20 6.21
CA GLN A 132 -0.98 -22.05 5.90
C GLN A 132 -0.07 -22.27 7.12
N CYS A 133 0.14 -21.25 7.98
CA CYS A 133 0.86 -21.39 9.26
C CYS A 133 0.18 -22.39 10.22
N HIS A 134 -1.16 -22.50 10.17
CA HIS A 134 -1.91 -23.44 10.98
C HIS A 134 -1.94 -24.86 10.38
N GLY A 135 -1.52 -25.02 9.12
CA GLY A 135 -1.60 -26.27 8.37
C GLY A 135 -3.05 -26.77 8.26
N GLY A 136 -3.26 -28.09 8.36
CA GLY A 136 -4.60 -28.67 8.28
C GLY A 136 -5.58 -28.11 9.32
N LYS A 137 -5.11 -27.68 10.50
CA LYS A 137 -5.98 -27.05 11.51
C LYS A 137 -6.53 -25.71 11.04
N GLY A 138 -5.78 -24.97 10.21
CA GLY A 138 -6.22 -23.68 9.67
C GLY A 138 -7.46 -23.77 8.78
N TYR A 139 -7.74 -24.95 8.23
CA TYR A 139 -8.93 -25.23 7.42
C TYR A 139 -10.17 -25.55 8.27
N MET A 140 -9.98 -25.84 9.56
CA MET A 140 -11.05 -26.28 10.45
C MET A 140 -11.76 -25.08 11.11
N ARG A 141 -13.08 -25.17 11.28
CA ARG A 141 -13.93 -24.06 11.78
C ARG A 141 -13.62 -23.63 13.21
N GLU A 142 -12.95 -24.46 13.99
CA GLU A 142 -12.51 -24.14 15.35
C GLU A 142 -11.37 -23.11 15.36
N GLN A 143 -10.65 -22.95 14.25
CA GLN A 143 -9.64 -21.90 14.11
C GLN A 143 -10.26 -20.64 13.48
N GLN A 144 -10.02 -19.49 14.10
CA GLN A 144 -10.56 -18.21 13.61
C GLN A 144 -10.07 -17.83 12.20
N VAL A 145 -8.92 -18.36 11.77
CA VAL A 145 -8.24 -17.97 10.53
C VAL A 145 -9.02 -18.32 9.26
N GLU A 146 -9.83 -19.38 9.26
CA GLU A 146 -10.70 -19.71 8.12
C GLU A 146 -11.75 -18.61 7.90
N ARG A 147 -12.35 -18.13 9.00
CA ARG A 147 -13.34 -17.06 8.97
C ARG A 147 -12.70 -15.76 8.49
N LEU A 148 -11.52 -15.42 9.03
CA LEU A 148 -10.78 -14.23 8.62
C LEU A 148 -10.43 -14.25 7.13
N TYR A 149 -10.10 -15.42 6.55
CA TYR A 149 -9.87 -15.55 5.12
C TYR A 149 -11.13 -15.31 4.28
N ARG A 150 -12.28 -15.83 4.71
CA ARG A 150 -13.57 -15.55 4.04
C ARG A 150 -13.93 -14.07 4.15
N ASP A 151 -13.74 -13.46 5.33
CA ASP A 151 -14.00 -12.04 5.57
C ASP A 151 -13.03 -11.16 4.76
N ALA A 152 -11.78 -11.58 4.56
CA ALA A 152 -10.80 -10.89 3.72
C ALA A 152 -11.25 -10.79 2.26
N ARG A 153 -11.92 -11.83 1.75
CA ARG A 153 -12.21 -11.97 0.33
C ARG A 153 -13.22 -10.96 -0.21
N ILE A 154 -14.18 -10.51 0.58
CA ILE A 154 -15.18 -9.55 0.10
C ILE A 154 -14.58 -8.15 -0.10
N MET A 155 -13.52 -7.82 0.62
CA MET A 155 -13.02 -6.45 0.69
C MET A 155 -12.37 -5.95 -0.60
N ASN A 156 -11.77 -6.84 -1.40
CA ASN A 156 -11.25 -6.50 -2.73
C ASN A 156 -12.30 -6.63 -3.86
N ILE A 157 -13.58 -6.88 -3.52
CA ILE A 157 -14.70 -6.98 -4.46
C ILE A 157 -15.65 -5.78 -4.33
N TYR A 158 -16.26 -5.59 -3.15
CA TYR A 158 -17.29 -4.57 -2.96
C TYR A 158 -16.72 -3.14 -2.94
N GLU A 159 -17.56 -2.11 -3.06
CA GLU A 159 -17.12 -0.70 -3.08
C GLU A 159 -16.03 -0.43 -4.15
N GLY A 160 -16.09 -1.18 -5.25
CA GLY A 160 -15.12 -1.18 -6.35
C GLY A 160 -14.00 -2.20 -6.19
N THR A 161 -13.87 -3.10 -7.16
CA THR A 161 -12.83 -4.15 -7.19
C THR A 161 -11.42 -3.56 -7.23
N THR A 162 -10.40 -4.37 -6.92
CA THR A 162 -8.98 -3.96 -7.09
C THR A 162 -8.70 -3.39 -8.49
N GLN A 163 -9.29 -3.97 -9.53
CA GLN A 163 -9.16 -3.49 -10.91
C GLN A 163 -9.77 -2.10 -11.10
N LEU A 164 -10.93 -1.82 -10.50
CA LEU A 164 -11.53 -0.49 -10.53
C LEU A 164 -10.72 0.53 -9.73
N GLN A 165 -10.09 0.12 -8.62
CA GLN A 165 -9.18 0.99 -7.88
C GLN A 165 -7.92 1.32 -8.69
N ILE A 166 -7.37 0.34 -9.43
CA ILE A 166 -6.25 0.57 -10.36
C ILE A 166 -6.64 1.63 -11.39
N VAL A 167 -7.78 1.46 -12.06
CA VAL A 167 -8.28 2.45 -13.05
C VAL A 167 -8.46 3.83 -12.43
N ALA A 168 -9.01 3.90 -11.21
CA ALA A 168 -9.20 5.17 -10.50
C ALA A 168 -7.87 5.87 -10.17
N ALA A 169 -6.81 5.11 -9.87
CA ALA A 169 -5.49 5.64 -9.55
C ALA A 169 -4.69 6.05 -10.81
N THR A 170 -4.87 5.37 -11.96
CA THR A 170 -4.08 5.57 -13.18
C THR A 170 -3.98 7.03 -13.59
N GLY A 171 -5.10 7.76 -13.62
CA GLY A 171 -5.10 9.17 -14.04
C GLY A 171 -4.28 10.09 -13.14
N GLY A 172 -4.18 9.77 -11.84
CA GLY A 172 -3.35 10.53 -10.90
C GLY A 172 -1.85 10.19 -11.00
N LEU A 173 -1.53 8.95 -11.41
CA LEU A 173 -0.16 8.51 -11.66
C LEU A 173 0.44 9.19 -12.89
N VAL A 174 -0.29 9.22 -14.01
CA VAL A 174 0.15 9.91 -15.24
C VAL A 174 0.33 11.41 -15.00
N LYS A 175 -0.51 12.01 -14.15
CA LYS A 175 -0.35 13.42 -13.73
C LYS A 175 0.78 13.64 -12.73
N ARG A 176 1.51 12.59 -12.35
CA ARG A 176 2.63 12.62 -11.38
C ARG A 176 2.27 13.33 -10.08
N ILE A 177 1.04 13.14 -9.59
CA ILE A 177 0.52 13.81 -8.39
C ILE A 177 1.37 13.52 -7.15
N LEU A 178 1.97 12.32 -7.09
CA LEU A 178 2.74 11.86 -5.95
C LEU A 178 4.20 12.33 -5.98
N GLU A 179 4.72 12.78 -7.12
CA GLU A 179 6.13 13.11 -7.32
C GLU A 179 6.67 14.13 -6.30
N PRO A 180 5.98 15.25 -6.01
CA PRO A 180 6.46 16.22 -5.01
C PRO A 180 6.55 15.61 -3.61
N THR A 181 5.68 14.64 -3.29
CA THR A 181 5.72 13.94 -2.00
C THR A 181 6.86 12.95 -1.96
N LEU A 182 7.16 12.26 -3.07
CA LEU A 182 8.33 11.38 -3.18
C LEU A 182 9.64 12.17 -3.06
N ASP A 183 9.70 13.38 -3.63
CA ASP A 183 10.85 14.29 -3.46
C ASP A 183 11.05 14.69 -2.00
N GLU A 184 9.97 15.12 -1.32
CA GLU A 184 10.01 15.45 0.10
C GLU A 184 10.49 14.27 0.96
N LEU A 185 10.03 13.05 0.65
CA LEU A 185 10.43 11.83 1.38
C LEU A 185 11.88 11.40 1.07
N ALA A 186 12.31 11.52 -0.18
CA ALA A 186 13.67 11.17 -0.60
C ALA A 186 14.72 12.14 -0.04
N ALA A 187 14.34 13.39 0.21
CA ALA A 187 15.20 14.42 0.81
C ALA A 187 15.38 14.28 2.33
N LEU A 188 14.70 13.33 2.98
CA LEU A 188 14.85 13.11 4.42
C LEU A 188 16.29 12.66 4.74
N PRO A 189 16.87 13.09 5.89
CA PRO A 189 18.26 12.80 6.24
C PRO A 189 18.43 11.36 6.77
N PHE A 190 18.32 10.37 5.88
CA PHE A 190 18.57 8.97 6.21
C PHE A 190 20.06 8.74 6.55
N SER A 191 20.33 7.84 7.50
CA SER A 191 21.69 7.50 7.94
C SER A 191 21.84 5.99 8.18
N GLY A 192 23.05 5.46 8.05
CA GLY A 192 23.34 4.04 8.28
C GLY A 192 22.56 3.13 7.32
N GLU A 193 22.06 1.99 7.84
CA GLU A 193 21.27 1.03 7.04
C GLU A 193 20.02 1.66 6.41
N ALA A 194 19.40 2.68 7.03
CA ALA A 194 18.28 3.38 6.43
C ALA A 194 18.67 4.15 5.16
N ALA A 195 19.90 4.68 5.08
CA ALA A 195 20.41 5.37 3.88
C ALA A 195 20.66 4.38 2.74
N GLU A 196 21.22 3.20 3.05
CA GLU A 196 21.42 2.13 2.07
C GLU A 196 20.08 1.64 1.49
N LEU A 197 19.08 1.45 2.36
CA LEU A 197 17.73 1.09 1.92
C LEU A 197 17.09 2.22 1.09
N ALA A 198 17.26 3.49 1.47
CA ALA A 198 16.75 4.62 0.72
C ALA A 198 17.35 4.73 -0.69
N ALA A 199 18.64 4.43 -0.85
CA ALA A 199 19.29 4.36 -2.16
C ALA A 199 18.64 3.31 -3.07
N ARG A 200 18.33 2.12 -2.54
CA ARG A 200 17.60 1.08 -3.29
C ARG A 200 16.18 1.52 -3.68
N VAL A 201 15.50 2.25 -2.81
CA VAL A 201 14.17 2.82 -3.13
C VAL A 201 14.30 3.89 -4.22
N ALA A 202 15.38 4.67 -4.24
CA ALA A 202 15.65 5.64 -5.29
C ALA A 202 15.88 4.97 -6.65
N GLU A 203 16.66 3.89 -6.72
CA GLU A 203 16.83 3.09 -7.96
C GLU A 203 15.48 2.57 -8.47
N ALA A 204 14.65 2.01 -7.58
CA ALA A 204 13.31 1.54 -7.94
C ALA A 204 12.39 2.69 -8.40
N ARG A 205 12.55 3.89 -7.83
CA ARG A 205 11.83 5.09 -8.26
C ARG A 205 12.22 5.50 -9.67
N GLU A 206 13.51 5.49 -10.01
CA GLU A 206 14.00 5.80 -11.36
C GLU A 206 13.44 4.83 -12.40
N VAL A 207 13.46 3.53 -12.11
CA VAL A 207 12.86 2.50 -12.97
C VAL A 207 11.36 2.77 -13.15
N THR A 208 10.65 3.09 -12.07
CA THR A 208 9.22 3.41 -12.12
C THR A 208 8.93 4.65 -12.96
N ALA A 209 9.75 5.69 -12.84
CA ALA A 209 9.65 6.92 -13.64
C ALA A 209 9.90 6.65 -15.13
N ALA A 210 10.87 5.80 -15.46
CA ALA A 210 11.15 5.40 -16.83
C ALA A 210 9.98 4.60 -17.45
N CYS A 211 9.33 3.71 -16.68
CA CYS A 211 8.13 3.02 -17.13
C CYS A 211 6.94 3.97 -17.37
N LEU A 212 6.75 4.96 -16.49
CA LEU A 212 5.71 5.97 -16.67
C LEU A 212 5.94 6.80 -17.94
N ALA A 213 7.17 7.23 -18.18
CA ALA A 213 7.53 7.94 -19.42
C ALA A 213 7.29 7.07 -20.67
N PHE A 214 7.69 5.80 -20.64
CA PHE A 214 7.52 4.88 -21.76
C PHE A 214 6.04 4.65 -22.18
N VAL A 215 5.12 4.66 -21.22
CA VAL A 215 3.67 4.51 -21.53
C VAL A 215 2.99 5.83 -21.91
N GLU A 216 3.62 6.98 -21.66
CA GLU A 216 3.13 8.30 -22.08
C GLU A 216 3.38 8.54 -23.58
N GLU A 217 4.38 7.88 -24.17
CA GLU A 217 4.81 8.08 -25.56
C GLU A 217 3.89 7.47 -26.62
N ASP A 218 3.03 6.51 -26.27
CA ASP A 218 2.15 5.83 -27.24
C ASP A 218 0.78 5.51 -26.63
N SER A 219 -0.26 5.68 -27.45
CA SER A 219 -1.70 5.45 -27.31
C SER A 219 -2.27 4.83 -26.01
N SER A 220 -3.49 5.26 -25.65
CA SER A 220 -4.21 4.85 -24.42
C SER A 220 -4.23 3.33 -24.13
N SER A 221 -4.10 2.48 -25.16
CA SER A 221 -4.05 1.02 -25.02
C SER A 221 -2.86 0.53 -24.19
N ARG A 222 -1.65 1.07 -24.39
CA ARG A 222 -0.46 0.64 -23.63
C ARG A 222 -0.62 0.99 -22.15
N LEU A 223 -1.10 2.20 -21.87
CA LEU A 223 -1.36 2.64 -20.49
C LEU A 223 -2.39 1.74 -19.81
N GLU A 224 -3.47 1.37 -20.49
CA GLU A 224 -4.49 0.47 -19.93
C GLU A 224 -3.93 -0.91 -19.60
N LEU A 225 -3.11 -1.49 -20.47
CA LEU A 225 -2.46 -2.79 -20.25
C LEU A 225 -1.43 -2.75 -19.11
N ALA A 226 -0.67 -1.66 -19.04
CA ALA A 226 0.39 -1.45 -18.04
C ALA A 226 -0.13 -0.95 -16.69
N ALA A 227 -1.34 -0.38 -16.61
CA ALA A 227 -1.87 0.34 -15.44
C ALA A 227 -1.71 -0.42 -14.13
N ARG A 228 -2.06 -1.71 -14.10
CA ARG A 228 -1.92 -2.55 -12.89
C ARG A 228 -0.48 -2.61 -12.38
N ARG A 229 0.49 -2.71 -13.29
CA ARG A 229 1.92 -2.82 -12.97
C ARG A 229 2.44 -1.47 -12.49
N LEU A 230 2.12 -0.39 -13.20
CA LEU A 230 2.50 0.98 -12.82
C LEU A 230 1.95 1.36 -11.44
N VAL A 231 0.68 1.06 -11.18
CA VAL A 231 0.06 1.25 -9.85
C VAL A 231 0.82 0.48 -8.77
N ARG A 232 1.18 -0.78 -9.03
CA ARG A 232 1.94 -1.60 -8.08
C ARG A 232 3.34 -1.01 -7.83
N MET A 233 4.07 -0.64 -8.88
CA MET A 233 5.41 -0.06 -8.79
C MET A 233 5.40 1.23 -7.96
N VAL A 234 4.53 2.19 -8.30
CA VAL A 234 4.43 3.46 -7.57
C VAL A 234 4.03 3.23 -6.11
N THR A 235 3.10 2.31 -5.85
CA THR A 235 2.69 2.00 -4.47
C THR A 235 3.85 1.43 -3.66
N LEU A 236 4.64 0.51 -4.23
CA LEU A 236 5.79 -0.09 -3.54
C LEU A 236 6.87 0.94 -3.22
N VAL A 237 7.21 1.81 -4.19
CA VAL A 237 8.16 2.92 -3.97
C VAL A 237 7.65 3.85 -2.87
N TYR A 238 6.40 4.28 -2.96
CA TYR A 238 5.81 5.21 -2.01
C TYR A 238 5.76 4.64 -0.59
N VAL A 239 5.27 3.41 -0.43
CA VAL A 239 5.19 2.74 0.86
C VAL A 239 6.58 2.50 1.45
N SER A 240 7.57 2.17 0.62
CA SER A 240 8.96 1.99 1.08
C SER A 240 9.52 3.28 1.69
N TYR A 241 9.30 4.43 1.04
CA TYR A 241 9.70 5.72 1.62
C TYR A 241 8.94 6.07 2.91
N LEU A 242 7.63 5.77 2.98
CA LEU A 242 6.86 5.99 4.21
C LEU A 242 7.39 5.13 5.38
N LEU A 243 7.71 3.86 5.11
CA LEU A 243 8.30 2.97 6.10
C LEU A 243 9.68 3.46 6.57
N LEU A 244 10.52 3.94 5.65
CA LEU A 244 11.81 4.55 5.98
C LEU A 244 11.66 5.79 6.85
N ARG A 245 10.74 6.71 6.50
CA ARG A 245 10.40 7.87 7.33
C ARG A 245 9.96 7.46 8.73
N ASP A 246 9.11 6.44 8.83
CA ASP A 246 8.62 5.96 10.11
C ASP A 246 9.74 5.27 10.93
N ALA A 247 10.68 4.59 10.26
CA ALA A 247 11.86 4.01 10.90
C ALA A 247 12.85 5.05 11.44
N MET A 248 12.90 6.26 10.85
CA MET A 248 13.67 7.37 11.43
C MET A 248 13.12 7.83 12.79
N ARG A 249 11.81 7.65 13.02
CA ARG A 249 11.17 8.02 14.29
C ARG A 249 11.29 6.92 15.34
N ASP A 250 11.38 5.67 14.90
CA ASP A 250 11.48 4.50 15.76
C ASP A 250 12.35 3.43 15.08
N ASN A 251 13.59 3.32 15.57
CA ASN A 251 14.58 2.37 15.04
C ASN A 251 14.11 0.91 15.13
N ALA A 252 13.17 0.56 16.01
CA ALA A 252 12.62 -0.79 16.05
C ALA A 252 11.89 -1.16 14.74
N ARG A 253 11.46 -0.17 13.96
CA ARG A 253 10.80 -0.36 12.65
C ARG A 253 11.79 -0.56 11.50
N LEU A 254 13.09 -0.37 11.70
CA LEU A 254 14.07 -0.55 10.63
C LEU A 254 14.10 -2.01 10.14
N ALA A 255 14.01 -2.97 11.06
CA ALA A 255 14.01 -4.39 10.73
C ALA A 255 12.82 -4.78 9.82
N ILE A 256 11.62 -4.27 10.11
CA ILE A 256 10.43 -4.56 9.30
C ILE A 256 10.44 -3.79 7.98
N THR A 257 10.98 -2.57 7.98
CA THR A 257 11.17 -1.76 6.77
C THR A 257 12.12 -2.46 5.80
N ARG A 258 13.26 -2.94 6.29
CA ARG A 258 14.20 -3.76 5.52
C ARG A 258 13.52 -5.00 4.96
N ARG A 259 12.77 -5.73 5.79
CA ARG A 259 12.04 -6.93 5.33
C ARG A 259 11.10 -6.59 4.19
N PHE A 260 10.34 -5.50 4.29
CA PHE A 260 9.45 -5.05 3.22
C PHE A 260 10.21 -4.71 1.94
N ILE A 261 11.26 -3.89 2.05
CA ILE A 261 12.05 -3.44 0.89
C ILE A 261 12.72 -4.63 0.18
N TRP A 262 13.31 -5.57 0.93
CA TRP A 262 13.98 -6.72 0.32
C TRP A 262 13.01 -7.71 -0.33
N GLU A 263 11.82 -7.85 0.22
CA GLU A 263 10.83 -8.83 -0.21
C GLU A 263 9.97 -8.33 -1.39
N PHE A 264 9.53 -7.07 -1.34
CA PHE A 264 8.49 -6.56 -2.25
C PHE A 264 9.02 -5.57 -3.28
N LEU A 265 10.02 -4.75 -2.96
CA LEU A 265 10.56 -3.77 -3.91
C LEU A 265 11.16 -4.42 -5.18
N PRO A 266 11.75 -5.63 -5.16
CA PRO A 266 12.19 -6.30 -6.38
C PRO A 266 11.08 -6.53 -7.42
N GLU A 267 9.80 -6.54 -7.03
CA GLU A 267 8.67 -6.59 -7.97
C GLU A 267 8.69 -5.42 -8.96
N VAL A 268 9.32 -4.28 -8.62
CA VAL A 268 9.49 -3.14 -9.54
C VAL A 268 10.28 -3.56 -10.78
N GLY A 269 11.40 -4.27 -10.61
CA GLY A 269 12.20 -4.77 -11.74
C GLY A 269 11.44 -5.82 -12.56
N MET A 270 10.71 -6.71 -11.89
CA MET A 270 9.83 -7.67 -12.58
C MET A 270 8.76 -6.96 -13.42
N HIS A 271 8.16 -5.89 -12.89
CA HIS A 271 7.17 -5.11 -13.60
C HIS A 271 7.75 -4.29 -14.75
N ASP A 272 8.95 -3.74 -14.60
CA ASP A 272 9.67 -3.03 -15.67
C ASP A 272 9.81 -3.89 -16.92
N CYS A 273 10.29 -5.14 -16.76
CA CYS A 273 10.41 -6.07 -17.89
C CYS A 273 9.08 -6.24 -18.65
N VAL A 274 7.98 -6.46 -17.91
CA VAL A 274 6.66 -6.66 -18.52
C VAL A 274 6.11 -5.39 -19.16
N VAL A 275 6.32 -4.23 -18.54
CA VAL A 275 5.85 -2.94 -19.08
C VAL A 275 6.54 -2.63 -20.40
N ARG A 276 7.86 -2.85 -20.50
CA ARG A 276 8.62 -2.61 -21.74
C ARG A 276 8.24 -3.56 -22.88
N ASP A 277 7.86 -4.79 -22.54
CA ASP A 277 7.39 -5.78 -23.52
C ASP A 277 5.92 -5.58 -23.92
N THR A 278 5.21 -4.61 -23.33
CA THR A 278 3.81 -4.35 -23.64
C THR A 278 3.68 -3.68 -25.02
N GLN A 279 3.36 -4.49 -26.03
CA GLN A 279 3.01 -4.01 -27.37
C GLN A 279 1.54 -3.55 -27.40
N PRO A 280 1.23 -2.43 -28.09
CA PRO A 280 -0.12 -1.89 -28.19
C PRO A 280 -1.08 -2.76 -29.00
#